data_AF-A0A0B7IUL6-F1
#
_entry.id   AF-A0A0B7IUL6-F1
#
_cell.length_a   1.000
_cell.length_b   1.000
_cell.length_c   1.000
_cell.angle_alpha   90.00
_cell.angle_beta   90.00
_cell.angle_gamma   90.00
#
_symmetry.space_group_name_H-M   'P 1'
#
loop_
_entity.id
_entity.type
_entity.pdbx_description
1 polymer ?
#
loop_
_entity_poly.entity_id
_entity_poly.type
_entity_poly.pdbx_seq_one_letter_code
_entity_poly.pdbx_strand_id
1 'polypeptide(L)' 'MPVELDWNEGDFFTREQDYLICATHGAQYEPHTGYCVLGPCQGKRLRPIVVNEQNGLVSITLDQH' A
#
# COMPACT_ATOMS: atom_id res chain seq x y z
N MET A 1 -4.97 14.43 -8.75
CA MET A 1 -6.03 13.65 -8.08
C MET A 1 -5.36 12.48 -7.38
N PRO A 2 -5.69 12.17 -6.12
CA PRO A 2 -5.26 10.91 -5.51
C PRO A 2 -5.87 9.75 -6.30
N VAL A 3 -5.12 8.66 -6.44
CA VAL A 3 -5.57 7.44 -7.10
C VAL A 3 -5.41 6.30 -6.12
N GLU A 4 -6.41 5.44 -6.04
CA GLU A 4 -6.32 4.23 -5.25
C GLU A 4 -5.33 3.26 -5.90
N LEU A 5 -4.71 2.41 -5.09
CA LEU A 5 -3.68 1.50 -5.57
C LEU A 5 -4.28 0.27 -6.25
N ASP A 6 -5.50 -0.10 -5.93
CA ASP A 6 -6.13 -1.36 -6.29
C ASP A 6 -6.56 -1.45 -7.75
N TRP A 7 -6.34 -2.63 -8.33
CA TRP A 7 -6.70 -2.93 -9.72
C TRP A 7 -8.18 -3.36 -9.83
N ASN A 8 -8.67 -4.06 -8.82
CA ASN A 8 -10.08 -4.30 -8.51
C ASN A 8 -10.27 -4.06 -7.00
N GLU A 9 -11.51 -3.86 -6.55
CA GLU A 9 -11.81 -3.71 -5.12
C GLU A 9 -11.19 -4.85 -4.29
N GLY A 10 -10.21 -4.51 -3.45
CA GLY A 10 -9.52 -5.49 -2.60
C GLY A 10 -8.24 -6.10 -3.17
N ASP A 11 -7.92 -5.87 -4.44
CA ASP A 11 -6.76 -6.44 -5.14
C ASP A 11 -5.60 -5.42 -5.19
N PHE A 12 -4.79 -5.41 -4.13
CA PHE A 12 -3.65 -4.49 -3.98
C PHE A 12 -2.30 -5.14 -4.23
N PHE A 13 -2.22 -6.46 -4.29
CA PHE A 13 -0.97 -7.19 -4.40
C PHE A 13 -0.68 -7.64 -5.83
N THR A 14 0.60 -7.85 -6.13
CA THR A 14 1.03 -8.70 -7.23
C THR A 14 0.40 -10.09 -7.10
N ARG A 15 0.37 -10.83 -8.21
CA ARG A 15 -0.18 -12.20 -8.23
C ARG A 15 0.54 -13.13 -7.24
N GLU A 16 1.83 -12.90 -7.03
CA GLU A 16 2.70 -13.62 -6.11
C GLU A 16 2.54 -13.17 -4.64
N GLN A 17 1.77 -12.13 -4.37
CA GLN A 17 1.50 -11.55 -3.04
C GLN A 17 2.74 -11.03 -2.30
N ASP A 18 3.79 -10.68 -3.04
CA ASP A 18 5.06 -10.20 -2.50
C ASP A 18 5.19 -8.66 -2.49
N TYR A 19 4.45 -7.96 -3.37
CA TYR A 19 4.45 -6.49 -3.44
C TYR A 19 3.04 -5.92 -3.55
N LEU A 20 2.88 -4.69 -3.05
CA LEU A 20 1.72 -3.87 -3.40
C LEU A 20 1.92 -3.29 -4.79
N ILE A 21 0.90 -3.32 -5.64
CA ILE A 21 0.93 -2.77 -7.00
C ILE A 21 0.06 -1.51 -7.10
N CYS A 22 0.54 -0.50 -7.80
CA CYS A 22 -0.26 0.65 -8.21
C CYS A 22 -0.97 0.33 -9.52
N ALA A 23 -2.31 0.26 -9.49
CA ALA A 23 -3.13 -0.06 -10.65
C ALA A 23 -3.00 0.93 -11.82
N THR A 24 -2.57 2.17 -11.57
CA THR A 24 -2.47 3.18 -12.63
C THR A 24 -1.26 2.97 -13.55
N HIS A 25 -0.09 2.66 -12.98
CA HIS A 25 1.17 2.64 -13.73
C HIS A 25 2.10 1.47 -13.35
N GLY A 26 1.61 0.50 -12.57
CA GLY A 26 2.32 -0.75 -12.25
C GLY A 26 3.51 -0.59 -11.30
N ALA A 27 3.63 0.53 -10.59
CA ALA A 27 4.67 0.69 -9.57
C ALA A 27 4.49 -0.37 -8.47
N GLN A 28 5.60 -0.95 -7.98
CA GLN A 28 5.57 -1.99 -6.96
C GLN A 28 6.25 -1.52 -5.67
N TYR A 29 5.57 -1.75 -4.54
CA TYR A 29 6.01 -1.29 -3.22
C TYR A 29 6.19 -2.47 -2.27
N GLU A 30 7.29 -2.48 -1.52
CA GLU A 30 7.49 -3.42 -0.42
C GLU A 30 6.41 -3.21 0.67
N PRO A 31 5.59 -4.23 1.00
CA PRO A 31 4.44 -4.04 1.89
C PRO A 31 4.83 -3.55 3.30
N HIS A 32 5.96 -4.02 3.82
CA HIS A 32 6.42 -3.70 5.18
C HIS A 32 6.95 -2.27 5.34
N THR A 33 7.51 -1.69 4.26
CA THR A 33 8.23 -0.40 4.34
C THR A 33 7.65 0.68 3.45
N GLY A 34 6.72 0.31 2.56
CA GLY A 34 6.16 1.15 1.52
C GLY A 34 7.17 1.58 0.47
N TYR A 35 8.39 1.03 0.41
CA TYR A 35 9.43 1.44 -0.53
C TYR A 35 9.10 1.01 -1.96
N CYS A 36 9.14 1.95 -2.89
CA CYS A 36 8.93 1.65 -4.31
C CYS A 36 10.19 1.04 -4.92
N VAL A 37 10.13 -0.25 -5.23
CA VAL A 37 11.24 -1.01 -5.83
C VAL A 37 11.21 -1.00 -7.36
N LEU A 38 10.05 -0.76 -7.96
CA LEU A 38 9.85 -0.80 -9.41
C LEU A 38 8.87 0.30 -9.87
N GLY A 39 9.12 0.86 -11.06
CA GLY A 39 8.19 1.75 -11.76
C GLY A 39 8.46 3.25 -11.54
N PRO A 40 7.57 4.13 -12.01
CA PRO A 40 7.82 5.58 -12.08
C PRO A 40 7.98 6.26 -10.71
N CYS A 41 7.64 5.58 -9.62
CA CYS A 41 7.79 6.07 -8.25
C CYS A 41 9.07 5.57 -7.55
N GLN A 42 9.97 4.86 -8.25
CA GLN A 42 11.15 4.22 -7.66
C GLN A 42 11.95 5.18 -6.76
N GLY A 43 12.31 4.70 -5.56
CA GLY A 43 13.00 5.49 -4.54
C GLY A 43 12.08 6.28 -3.59
N LYS A 44 10.79 6.42 -3.89
CA LYS A 44 9.78 7.01 -2.98
C LYS A 44 9.18 5.96 -2.05
N ARG A 45 8.36 6.44 -1.08
CA ARG A 45 7.67 5.59 -0.10
C ARG A 45 6.19 5.95 0.05
N LEU A 46 5.36 4.94 0.30
CA LEU A 46 4.00 5.13 0.80
C LEU A 46 4.04 5.67 2.23
N ARG A 47 3.01 6.43 2.62
CA ARG A 47 2.82 6.85 4.02
C ARG A 47 2.25 5.67 4.80
N PRO A 48 2.92 5.18 5.86
CA PRO A 48 2.38 4.10 6.68
C PRO A 48 1.17 4.58 7.49
N ILE A 49 0.19 3.69 7.65
CA ILE A 49 -0.90 3.86 8.61
C ILE A 49 -0.55 3.01 9.82
N VAL A 50 -0.53 3.64 11.00
CA VAL A 50 -0.31 2.92 12.25
C VAL A 50 -1.58 2.13 12.58
N VAL A 51 -1.43 0.82 12.69
CA VAL A 51 -2.49 -0.12 13.04
C VAL A 51 -2.23 -0.70 14.43
N ASN A 52 -3.31 -0.97 15.17
CA ASN A 52 -3.25 -1.72 16.42
C ASN A 52 -4.16 -2.95 16.30
N GLU A 53 -3.60 -4.13 16.59
CA GLU A 53 -4.33 -5.40 16.54
C GLU A 53 -4.43 -6.00 17.95
N GLN A 54 -5.65 -6.11 18.47
CA GLN A 54 -5.90 -6.67 19.80
C GLN A 54 -7.21 -7.46 19.81
N ASN A 55 -7.18 -8.69 20.34
CA ASN A 55 -8.36 -9.55 20.50
C ASN A 55 -9.17 -9.75 19.20
N GLY A 56 -8.50 -9.86 18.06
CA GLY A 56 -9.15 -10.01 16.75
C GLY A 56 -9.76 -8.73 16.18
N LEU A 57 -9.58 -7.58 16.85
CA LEU A 57 -9.95 -6.27 16.35
C LEU A 57 -8.73 -5.56 15.78
N VAL A 58 -8.85 -5.07 14.55
CA VAL A 58 -7.89 -4.15 13.91
C VAL A 58 -8.44 -2.74 14.05
N SER A 59 -7.69 -1.83 14.66
CA SER A 59 -8.04 -0.42 14.79
C SER A 59 -6.96 0.48 14.19
N ILE A 60 -7.40 1.59 13.60
CA ILE A 60 -6.54 2.68 13.15
C ILE A 60 -6.99 3.97 13.82
N THR A 61 -6.02 4.82 14.15
CA THR A 61 -6.30 6.21 14.50
C THR A 61 -5.99 7.06 13.28
N LEU A 62 -7.04 7.63 12.69
CA LEU A 62 -6.89 8.54 11.57
C LEU A 62 -6.48 9.91 12.11
N ASP A 63 -5.19 10.21 12.04
CA ASP A 63 -4.72 11.57 12.25
C ASP A 63 -5.12 12.41 11.03
N GLN A 64 -6.13 13.26 11.19
CA GLN A 64 -6.53 14.23 10.16
C GLN A 64 -5.38 15.22 9.95
N HIS A 65 -4.67 15.10 8.83
CA HIS A 65 -3.84 16.17 8.27
C HIS A 65 -4.53 16.72 7.03
#